data_AF-A0A832BXJ2-F1
#
_entry.id   AF-A0A832BXJ2-F1
#
_cell.length_a   1.000
_cell.length_b   1.000
_cell.length_c   1.000
_cell.angle_alpha   90.00
_cell.angle_beta   90.00
_cell.angle_gamma   90.00
#
_symmetry.space_group_name_H-M   'P 1'
#
loop_
_entity.id
_entity.type
_entity.pdbx_description
1 polymer ?
#
loop_
_entity_poly.entity_id
_entity_poly.type
_entity_poly.pdbx_seq_one_letter_code
_entity_poly.pdbx_strand_id
1 'polypeptide(L)'
;MKKNSAFTAVALLVAILFSCSKKSSNNTTPNPPLTAEVWPQKWILTLDKDANTYKYLHRVGIVINRNDMGKSYPFSELAKEKDCNWEVKPEGQRNGKAVYSFHLEKNKIYRWSIGKTGTVNGMEEWFLGVHQGDNPPNTDDWLFYLHEGPKRNGNKTVAIESVSKPGWYAGDMGHTLTANGVKMIQPENPGKIVYFERH
;
A
#
# COMPACT_ATOMS: atom_id res chain seq x y z
N MET A 1 15.98 84.81 22.85
CA MET A 1 17.06 84.16 23.63
C MET A 1 17.27 82.75 23.08
N LYS A 2 18.50 82.45 22.62
CA LYS A 2 19.23 81.15 22.65
C LYS A 2 18.51 79.91 22.06
N LYS A 3 19.01 79.15 21.07
CA LYS A 3 20.34 78.91 20.45
C LYS A 3 20.07 78.25 19.07
N ASN A 4 20.61 78.72 17.96
CA ASN A 4 21.88 78.31 17.33
C ASN A 4 22.29 76.84 17.55
N SER A 5 22.26 76.05 16.46
CA SER A 5 23.48 75.38 15.98
C SER A 5 23.26 74.82 14.57
N ALA A 6 23.84 75.52 13.60
CA ALA A 6 24.15 75.03 12.26
C ALA A 6 25.22 73.93 12.34
N PHE A 7 25.30 73.06 11.33
CA PHE A 7 26.52 72.89 10.52
C PHE A 7 26.23 72.05 9.27
N THR A 8 26.67 72.61 8.15
CA THR A 8 26.69 72.07 6.79
C THR A 8 28.04 71.39 6.55
N ALA A 9 28.07 70.20 5.92
CA ALA A 9 29.15 69.66 5.05
C ALA A 9 28.84 68.16 4.77
N VAL A 10 28.36 67.79 3.58
CA VAL A 10 29.10 67.46 2.34
C VAL A 10 29.84 66.12 2.37
N ALA A 11 29.39 65.26 1.44
CA ALA A 11 30.06 64.13 0.77
C ALA A 11 30.41 62.87 1.57
N LEU A 12 29.80 61.74 1.18
CA LEU A 12 30.45 60.82 0.24
C LEU A 12 29.40 59.86 -0.36
N LEU A 13 29.21 59.96 -1.67
CA LEU A 13 28.45 58.99 -2.45
C LEU A 13 29.34 57.74 -2.57
N VAL A 14 29.00 56.67 -1.85
CA VAL A 14 29.54 55.33 -2.13
C VAL A 14 28.39 54.50 -2.67
N ALA A 15 28.36 54.39 -3.99
CA ALA A 15 27.49 53.45 -4.69
C ALA A 15 27.99 52.03 -4.40
N ILE A 16 27.41 51.38 -3.39
CA ILE A 16 27.54 49.93 -3.21
C ILE A 16 26.36 49.30 -3.94
N LEU A 17 26.66 48.77 -5.12
CA LEU A 17 25.81 47.85 -5.85
C LEU A 17 25.40 46.72 -4.89
N PHE A 18 24.15 46.73 -4.42
CA PHE A 18 23.54 45.56 -3.81
C PHE A 18 23.35 44.50 -4.90
N SER A 19 24.43 43.76 -5.15
CA SER A 19 24.33 42.43 -5.73
C SER A 19 23.45 41.63 -4.78
N CYS A 20 22.31 41.17 -5.29
CA CYS A 20 21.33 40.39 -4.57
C CYS A 20 21.93 39.02 -4.26
N SER A 21 22.78 38.93 -3.24
CA SER A 21 23.20 37.66 -2.67
C SER A 21 22.00 37.10 -1.92
N LYS A 22 21.19 36.31 -2.64
CA LYS A 22 20.29 35.33 -2.01
C LYS A 22 21.12 34.58 -0.98
N LYS A 23 20.78 34.80 0.29
CA LYS A 23 21.37 34.12 1.43
C LYS A 23 21.06 32.63 1.26
N SER A 24 22.05 31.91 0.77
CA SER A 24 22.10 30.45 0.73
C SER A 24 22.17 29.95 2.16
N SER A 25 21.03 29.50 2.67
CA SER A 25 20.90 28.57 3.78
C SER A 25 19.49 27.98 3.64
N ASN A 26 19.31 26.71 3.34
CA ASN A 26 19.89 25.59 4.04
C ASN A 26 20.27 24.48 3.08
N ASN A 27 21.28 23.71 3.48
CA ASN A 27 21.59 22.39 2.95
C ASN A 27 20.30 21.56 2.85
N THR A 28 19.65 21.59 1.69
CA THR A 28 18.88 20.44 1.25
C THR A 28 19.92 19.46 0.74
N THR A 29 20.43 18.64 1.65
CA THR A 29 20.89 17.32 1.27
C THR A 29 19.83 16.78 0.31
N PRO A 30 20.18 16.40 -0.93
CA PRO A 30 19.23 15.68 -1.76
C PRO A 30 18.79 14.50 -0.90
N ASN A 31 17.49 14.39 -0.62
CA ASN A 31 16.98 13.14 -0.08
C ASN A 31 17.57 12.05 -0.98
N PRO A 32 18.26 11.03 -0.40
CA PRO A 32 18.77 9.95 -1.22
C PRO A 32 17.59 9.47 -2.07
N PRO A 33 17.78 9.28 -3.39
CA PRO A 33 16.69 8.78 -4.22
C PRO A 33 16.19 7.54 -3.53
N LEU A 34 14.90 7.55 -3.16
CA LEU A 34 14.26 6.36 -2.63
C LEU A 34 14.58 5.27 -3.64
N THR A 35 15.43 4.32 -3.27
CA THR A 35 15.40 3.01 -3.89
C THR A 35 14.07 2.43 -3.44
N ALA A 36 12.99 2.89 -4.08
CA ALA A 36 11.70 2.26 -4.03
C ALA A 36 12.01 0.81 -4.36
N GLU A 37 11.79 -0.09 -3.40
CA GLU A 37 11.89 -1.50 -3.71
C GLU A 37 10.91 -1.73 -4.87
N VAL A 38 11.47 -1.93 -6.06
CA VAL A 38 10.71 -2.13 -7.28
C VAL A 38 10.12 -3.52 -7.09
N TRP A 39 8.82 -3.58 -6.80
CA TRP A 39 8.11 -4.83 -6.49
C TRP A 39 7.36 -5.50 -7.66
N PRO A 40 7.91 -5.71 -8.87
CA PRO A 40 7.32 -6.65 -9.81
C PRO A 40 7.77 -8.05 -9.44
N GLN A 41 6.96 -8.75 -8.64
CA GLN A 41 7.19 -10.13 -8.22
C GLN A 41 5.88 -10.91 -8.24
N LYS A 42 5.98 -12.22 -8.49
CA LYS A 42 4.87 -13.18 -8.40
C LYS A 42 4.77 -13.63 -6.95
N TRP A 43 3.61 -13.43 -6.30
CA TRP A 43 3.41 -13.73 -4.89
C TRP A 43 2.33 -14.78 -4.70
N ILE A 44 2.62 -15.73 -3.82
CA ILE A 44 1.58 -16.46 -3.08
C ILE A 44 1.52 -15.86 -1.68
N LEU A 45 0.35 -15.34 -1.31
CA LEU A 45 0.13 -14.71 -0.01
C LEU A 45 -0.44 -15.73 0.97
N THR A 46 0.22 -15.86 2.12
CA THR A 46 -0.13 -16.84 3.15
C THR A 46 -0.23 -16.23 4.54
N LEU A 47 -0.89 -16.95 5.45
CA LEU A 47 -0.91 -16.70 6.88
C LEU A 47 -0.64 -18.00 7.62
N ASP A 48 0.24 -17.96 8.60
CA ASP A 48 0.42 -19.08 9.53
C ASP A 48 -0.90 -19.36 10.26
N LYS A 49 -1.35 -20.63 10.22
CA LYS A 49 -2.53 -21.10 10.96
C LYS A 49 -2.09 -21.91 12.18
N ASP A 50 -1.24 -22.90 11.96
CA ASP A 50 -0.67 -23.74 13.02
C ASP A 50 0.72 -24.28 12.61
N ALA A 51 1.24 -25.24 13.37
CA ALA A 51 2.56 -25.83 13.14
C ALA A 51 2.70 -26.51 11.76
N ASN A 52 1.60 -27.04 11.20
CA ASN A 52 1.60 -27.88 10.01
C ASN A 52 0.85 -27.26 8.83
N THR A 53 0.08 -26.20 9.04
CA THR A 53 -0.76 -25.59 8.00
C THR A 53 -0.62 -24.08 7.91
N TYR A 54 -0.79 -23.56 6.69
CA TYR A 54 -1.00 -22.15 6.40
C TYR A 54 -2.35 -21.95 5.72
N LYS A 55 -2.91 -20.76 5.85
CA LYS A 55 -3.95 -20.26 4.96
C LYS A 55 -3.31 -19.59 3.76
N TYR A 56 -3.85 -19.76 2.56
CA TYR A 56 -3.43 -19.00 1.38
C TYR A 56 -4.60 -18.28 0.74
N LEU A 57 -4.29 -17.14 0.09
CA LEU A 57 -5.27 -16.35 -0.63
C LEU A 57 -5.44 -16.81 -2.07
N HIS A 58 -6.67 -17.12 -2.47
CA HIS A 58 -6.97 -17.53 -3.83
C HIS A 58 -8.34 -17.05 -4.29
N ARG A 59 -8.50 -16.92 -5.61
CA ARG A 59 -9.78 -16.55 -6.21
C ARG A 59 -10.78 -17.70 -6.12
N VAL A 60 -12.02 -17.36 -5.78
CA VAL A 60 -13.21 -18.19 -5.97
C VAL A 60 -14.33 -17.32 -6.53
N GLY A 61 -14.65 -17.49 -7.81
CA GLY A 61 -15.58 -16.59 -8.50
C GLY A 61 -15.06 -15.14 -8.49
N ILE A 62 -15.84 -14.24 -7.88
CA ILE A 62 -15.51 -12.81 -7.74
C ILE A 62 -14.85 -12.46 -6.40
N VAL A 63 -14.61 -13.43 -5.52
CA VAL A 63 -14.12 -13.21 -4.15
C VAL A 63 -12.71 -13.75 -3.99
N ILE A 64 -11.89 -13.11 -3.15
CA ILE A 64 -10.65 -13.69 -2.65
C ILE A 64 -10.94 -14.44 -1.35
N ASN A 65 -10.78 -15.75 -1.39
CA ASN A 65 -10.95 -16.64 -0.25
C ASN A 65 -9.61 -17.03 0.37
N ARG A 66 -9.69 -17.42 1.63
CA ARG A 66 -8.67 -18.16 2.37
C ARG A 66 -8.99 -19.64 2.29
N ASN A 67 -7.98 -20.46 2.05
CA ASN A 67 -8.10 -21.91 2.19
C ASN A 67 -6.85 -22.47 2.87
N ASP A 68 -6.99 -23.60 3.54
CA ASP A 68 -5.90 -24.23 4.26
C ASP A 68 -5.05 -25.10 3.33
N MET A 69 -3.75 -25.14 3.59
CA MET A 69 -2.81 -26.02 2.93
C MET A 69 -1.72 -26.46 3.90
N GLY A 70 -1.27 -27.71 3.76
CA GLY A 70 -0.14 -28.22 4.54
C GLY A 70 1.16 -27.51 4.16
N LYS A 71 1.97 -27.15 5.15
CA LYS A 71 3.28 -26.49 4.98
C LYS A 71 4.29 -27.33 4.19
N SER A 72 4.08 -28.65 4.11
CA SER A 72 4.88 -29.55 3.28
C SER A 72 4.52 -29.52 1.80
N TYR A 73 3.38 -28.91 1.43
CA TYR A 73 2.94 -28.86 0.05
C TYR A 73 3.73 -27.79 -0.74
N PRO A 74 4.34 -28.12 -1.88
CA PRO A 74 5.19 -27.17 -2.60
C PRO A 74 4.42 -25.97 -3.18
N PHE A 75 4.91 -24.75 -2.94
CA PHE A 75 4.35 -23.53 -3.52
C PHE A 75 4.32 -23.54 -5.06
N SER A 76 5.29 -24.20 -5.70
CA SER A 76 5.34 -24.37 -7.14
C SER A 76 4.16 -25.15 -7.71
N GLU A 77 3.68 -26.17 -6.98
CA GLU A 77 2.49 -26.93 -7.36
C GLU A 77 1.22 -26.16 -7.01
N LEU A 78 1.20 -25.49 -5.85
CA LEU A 78 0.06 -24.67 -5.44
C LEU A 78 -0.25 -23.57 -6.48
N ALA A 79 0.80 -22.90 -6.99
CA ALA A 79 0.70 -21.91 -8.05
C ALA A 79 0.06 -22.45 -9.35
N LYS A 80 0.25 -23.73 -9.66
CA LYS A 80 -0.26 -24.38 -10.88
C LYS A 80 -1.68 -24.88 -10.71
N GLU A 81 -2.08 -25.29 -9.51
CA GLU A 81 -3.41 -25.87 -9.30
C GLU A 81 -4.47 -24.85 -8.89
N LYS A 82 -4.07 -23.72 -8.29
CA LYS A 82 -5.00 -22.74 -7.73
C LYS A 82 -4.80 -21.35 -8.32
N ASP A 83 -5.87 -20.54 -8.28
CA ASP A 83 -5.84 -19.12 -8.64
C ASP A 83 -5.28 -18.28 -7.48
N CYS A 84 -4.02 -18.54 -7.08
CA CYS A 84 -3.38 -17.95 -5.90
C CYS A 84 -2.03 -17.29 -6.16
N ASN A 85 -1.54 -17.36 -7.40
CA ASN A 85 -0.30 -16.72 -7.80
C ASN A 85 -0.64 -15.34 -8.38
N TRP A 86 -0.15 -14.28 -7.76
CA TRP A 86 -0.51 -12.90 -8.08
C TRP A 86 0.72 -12.15 -8.57
N GLU A 87 0.63 -11.54 -9.75
CA GLU A 87 1.60 -10.55 -10.16
C GLU A 87 1.27 -9.21 -9.50
N VAL A 88 2.21 -8.70 -8.73
CA VAL A 88 2.09 -7.38 -8.09
C VAL A 88 2.77 -6.35 -8.96
N LYS A 89 2.07 -5.26 -9.30
CA LYS A 89 2.60 -4.21 -10.18
C LYS A 89 2.56 -2.85 -9.50
N PRO A 90 3.59 -2.01 -9.66
CA PRO A 90 3.50 -0.61 -9.28
C PRO A 90 2.61 0.15 -10.28
N GLU A 91 1.69 0.97 -9.76
CA GLU A 91 0.71 1.76 -10.53
C GLU A 91 0.95 3.27 -10.40
N GLY A 92 2.14 3.67 -9.94
CA GLY A 92 2.52 5.05 -9.68
C GLY A 92 2.36 5.44 -8.22
N GLN A 93 1.82 6.64 -7.96
CA GLN A 93 1.67 7.19 -6.62
C GLN A 93 0.27 7.74 -6.36
N ARG A 94 -0.12 7.71 -5.08
CA ARG A 94 -1.26 8.43 -4.51
C ARG A 94 -0.78 9.09 -3.22
N ASN A 95 -1.03 10.39 -3.07
CA ASN A 95 -0.63 11.17 -1.89
C ASN A 95 0.85 11.00 -1.51
N GLY A 96 1.75 10.95 -2.51
CA GLY A 96 3.19 10.76 -2.31
C GLY A 96 3.62 9.36 -1.89
N LYS A 97 2.71 8.38 -1.85
CA LYS A 97 3.00 6.97 -1.55
C LYS A 97 2.85 6.11 -2.79
N ALA A 98 3.74 5.15 -2.98
CA ALA A 98 3.63 4.16 -4.06
C ALA A 98 2.36 3.30 -3.88
N VAL A 99 1.66 3.05 -4.99
CA VAL A 99 0.46 2.20 -5.02
C VAL A 99 0.67 1.02 -5.94
N TYR A 100 0.00 -0.08 -5.63
CA TYR A 100 0.20 -1.36 -6.28
C TYR A 100 -1.13 -2.00 -6.66
N SER A 101 -1.12 -2.81 -7.72
CA SER A 101 -2.22 -3.68 -8.15
C SER A 101 -1.80 -5.15 -8.05
N PHE A 102 -2.78 -6.03 -7.91
CA PHE A 102 -2.59 -7.49 -7.88
C PHE A 102 -3.35 -8.12 -9.04
N HIS A 103 -2.65 -8.80 -9.94
CA HIS A 103 -3.21 -9.44 -11.12
C HIS A 103 -3.04 -10.95 -11.03
N LEU A 104 -4.09 -11.72 -11.29
CA LEU A 104 -3.97 -13.18 -11.31
C LEU A 104 -2.97 -13.61 -12.38
N GLU A 105 -2.01 -14.45 -12.02
CA GLU A 105 -0.86 -14.71 -12.89
C GLU A 105 -1.25 -15.35 -14.22
N LYS A 106 -2.15 -16.32 -14.17
CA LYS A 106 -2.62 -17.06 -15.36
C LYS A 106 -3.64 -16.31 -16.19
N ASN A 107 -4.30 -15.30 -15.61
CA ASN A 107 -5.34 -14.55 -16.30
C ASN A 107 -5.44 -13.11 -15.77
N LYS A 108 -4.77 -12.20 -16.46
CA LYS A 108 -4.57 -10.79 -16.05
C LYS A 108 -5.83 -9.93 -16.11
N ILE A 109 -6.95 -10.45 -16.65
CA ILE A 109 -8.25 -9.77 -16.60
C ILE A 109 -8.80 -9.78 -15.17
N TYR A 110 -8.40 -10.75 -14.35
CA TYR A 110 -8.75 -10.77 -12.93
C TYR A 110 -7.70 -10.00 -12.16
N ARG A 111 -8.16 -8.94 -11.50
CA ARG A 111 -7.34 -8.07 -10.67
C ARG A 111 -8.05 -7.82 -9.36
N TRP A 112 -7.31 -7.76 -8.28
CA TRP A 112 -7.91 -7.51 -6.97
C TRP A 112 -8.64 -6.18 -6.98
N SER A 113 -9.78 -6.16 -6.31
CA SER A 113 -10.57 -4.96 -6.05
C SER A 113 -11.30 -5.15 -4.74
N ILE A 114 -11.51 -4.08 -3.99
CA ILE A 114 -12.44 -4.14 -2.87
C ILE A 114 -13.88 -4.01 -3.38
N GLY A 115 -14.79 -4.72 -2.73
CA GLY A 115 -16.23 -4.66 -2.96
C GLY A 115 -16.97 -4.39 -1.65
N LYS A 116 -18.26 -4.08 -1.77
CA LYS A 116 -19.15 -3.87 -0.63
C LYS A 116 -20.31 -4.86 -0.64
N THR A 117 -20.71 -5.30 0.54
CA THR A 117 -21.87 -6.14 0.77
C THR A 117 -22.60 -5.71 2.04
N GLY A 118 -23.80 -6.23 2.27
CA GLY A 118 -24.55 -6.04 3.50
C GLY A 118 -24.33 -7.21 4.45
N THR A 119 -24.09 -6.93 5.72
CA THR A 119 -24.17 -7.94 6.78
C THR A 119 -25.61 -8.39 7.01
N VAL A 120 -25.80 -9.47 7.77
CA VAL A 120 -27.14 -9.96 8.18
C VAL A 120 -27.99 -8.91 8.91
N ASN A 121 -27.36 -7.91 9.53
CA ASN A 121 -28.02 -6.82 10.24
C ASN A 121 -28.15 -5.54 9.38
N GLY A 122 -27.87 -5.63 8.07
CA GLY A 122 -27.97 -4.50 7.14
C GLY A 122 -26.80 -3.50 7.20
N MET A 123 -25.78 -3.74 8.05
CA MET A 123 -24.59 -2.88 8.09
C MET A 123 -23.71 -3.12 6.87
N GLU A 124 -23.05 -2.07 6.37
CA GLU A 124 -22.10 -2.16 5.26
C GLU A 124 -20.84 -2.93 5.68
N GLU A 125 -20.37 -3.80 4.78
CA GLU A 125 -19.17 -4.60 4.95
C GLU A 125 -18.33 -4.55 3.68
N TRP A 126 -17.04 -4.28 3.84
CA TRP A 126 -16.08 -4.25 2.74
C TRP A 126 -15.29 -5.57 2.68
N PHE A 127 -15.10 -6.09 1.47
CA PHE A 127 -14.37 -7.35 1.25
C PHE A 127 -13.40 -7.24 0.08
N LEU A 128 -12.40 -8.11 0.07
CA LEU A 128 -11.46 -8.25 -1.03
C LEU A 128 -12.02 -9.24 -2.05
N GLY A 129 -12.22 -8.76 -3.27
CA GLY A 129 -12.67 -9.54 -4.40
C GLY A 129 -11.77 -9.34 -5.61
N VAL A 130 -12.33 -9.62 -6.77
CA VAL A 130 -11.70 -9.33 -8.05
C VAL A 130 -12.62 -8.51 -8.92
N HIS A 131 -12.05 -7.53 -9.60
CA HIS A 131 -12.59 -6.97 -10.82
C HIS A 131 -12.18 -7.86 -12.00
N GLN A 132 -13.12 -8.12 -12.92
CA GLN A 132 -12.87 -8.84 -14.16
C GLN A 132 -13.00 -7.86 -15.33
N GLY A 133 -11.92 -7.69 -16.08
CA GLY A 133 -11.93 -6.93 -17.32
C GLY A 133 -10.52 -6.60 -17.82
N ASP A 134 -10.43 -6.19 -19.08
CA ASP A 134 -9.14 -5.83 -19.68
C ASP A 134 -8.61 -4.51 -19.13
N ASN A 135 -9.51 -3.56 -18.85
CA ASN A 135 -9.18 -2.27 -18.28
C ASN A 135 -9.35 -2.26 -16.75
N PRO A 136 -8.50 -1.50 -16.03
CA PRO A 136 -8.73 -1.25 -14.62
C PRO A 136 -10.05 -0.47 -14.42
N PRO A 137 -10.72 -0.64 -13.26
CA PRO A 137 -11.81 0.25 -12.86
C PRO A 137 -11.39 1.72 -12.88
N ASN A 138 -12.33 2.61 -13.16
CA ASN A 138 -12.11 4.07 -13.09
C ASN A 138 -12.08 4.60 -11.64
N THR A 139 -12.20 3.72 -10.65
CA THR A 139 -12.07 4.02 -9.22
C THR A 139 -10.72 3.53 -8.71
N ASP A 140 -10.31 3.97 -7.52
CA ASP A 140 -9.08 3.48 -6.87
C ASP A 140 -9.30 2.17 -6.06
N ASP A 141 -10.46 1.49 -6.21
CA ASP A 141 -10.82 0.28 -5.44
C ASP A 141 -9.92 -0.94 -5.71
N TRP A 142 -9.15 -0.90 -6.79
CA TRP A 142 -8.21 -1.94 -7.22
C TRP A 142 -6.74 -1.60 -6.89
N LEU A 143 -6.52 -0.47 -6.22
CA LEU A 143 -5.19 -0.01 -5.82
C LEU A 143 -4.98 -0.20 -4.31
N PHE A 144 -3.76 -0.59 -3.96
CA PHE A 144 -3.38 -0.91 -2.60
C PHE A 144 -2.07 -0.23 -2.19
N TYR A 145 -1.99 0.23 -0.94
CA TYR A 145 -0.71 0.51 -0.31
C TYR A 145 -0.16 -0.79 0.30
N LEU A 146 1.13 -1.01 0.13
CA LEU A 146 1.84 -2.14 0.72
C LEU A 146 2.71 -1.63 1.85
N HIS A 147 2.49 -2.16 3.05
CA HIS A 147 3.26 -1.82 4.24
C HIS A 147 4.13 -3.00 4.62
N GLU A 148 5.43 -2.79 4.73
CA GLU A 148 6.32 -3.83 5.19
C GLU A 148 5.98 -4.22 6.64
N GLY A 149 5.91 -5.52 6.87
CA GLY A 149 5.70 -6.09 8.18
C GLY A 149 6.96 -6.73 8.77
N PRO A 150 6.86 -7.27 10.00
CA PRO A 150 7.94 -8.04 10.60
C PRO A 150 8.21 -9.30 9.77
N LYS A 151 9.47 -9.72 9.67
CA LYS A 151 9.78 -11.02 9.05
C LYS A 151 9.17 -12.16 9.87
N ARG A 152 8.63 -13.18 9.20
CA ARG A 152 8.13 -14.42 9.82
C ARG A 152 8.71 -15.60 9.08
N ASN A 153 9.27 -16.56 9.81
CA ASN A 153 9.90 -17.76 9.22
C ASN A 153 10.94 -17.43 8.13
N GLY A 154 11.66 -16.31 8.26
CA GLY A 154 12.61 -15.82 7.25
C GLY A 154 11.98 -15.06 6.08
N ASN A 155 10.67 -15.14 5.89
CA ASN A 155 9.92 -14.48 4.82
C ASN A 155 9.62 -13.02 5.17
N LYS A 156 9.67 -12.13 4.18
CA LYS A 156 9.15 -10.77 4.31
C LYS A 156 7.63 -10.85 4.40
N THR A 157 7.02 -10.02 5.24
CA THR A 157 5.56 -9.93 5.33
C THR A 157 5.05 -8.58 4.86
N VAL A 158 3.78 -8.51 4.49
CA VAL A 158 3.14 -7.31 3.99
C VAL A 158 1.74 -7.15 4.57
N ALA A 159 1.40 -5.93 4.98
CA ALA A 159 0.01 -5.54 5.18
C ALA A 159 -0.50 -4.81 3.94
N ILE A 160 -1.73 -5.13 3.56
CA ILE A 160 -2.34 -4.68 2.30
C ILE A 160 -3.49 -3.74 2.66
N GLU A 161 -3.29 -2.44 2.42
CA GLU A 161 -4.27 -1.38 2.71
C GLU A 161 -4.98 -0.95 1.42
N SER A 162 -6.27 -0.69 1.47
CA SER A 162 -7.00 -0.10 0.34
C SER A 162 -6.63 1.37 0.15
N VAL A 163 -6.43 1.78 -1.10
CA VAL A 163 -6.28 3.19 -1.46
C VAL A 163 -7.60 3.95 -1.37
N SER A 164 -8.70 3.37 -1.85
CA SER A 164 -10.03 4.00 -1.82
C SER A 164 -10.66 4.02 -0.43
N LYS A 165 -10.16 3.19 0.50
CA LYS A 165 -10.54 3.16 1.91
C LYS A 165 -9.29 3.22 2.81
N PRO A 166 -8.64 4.38 2.94
CA PRO A 166 -7.47 4.51 3.80
C PRO A 166 -7.78 4.09 5.25
N GLY A 167 -6.84 3.37 5.87
CA GLY A 167 -6.98 2.74 7.18
C GLY A 167 -7.70 1.39 7.18
N TRP A 168 -8.17 0.90 6.02
CA TRP A 168 -8.76 -0.44 5.90
C TRP A 168 -7.79 -1.42 5.27
N TYR A 169 -7.57 -2.55 5.96
CA TYR A 169 -6.58 -3.56 5.59
C TYR A 169 -7.24 -4.92 5.29
N ALA A 170 -6.64 -5.71 4.42
CA ALA A 170 -7.05 -7.10 4.24
C ALA A 170 -6.86 -7.90 5.54
N GLY A 171 -7.94 -8.52 6.04
CA GLY A 171 -7.95 -9.21 7.33
C GLY A 171 -8.04 -10.74 7.22
N ASP A 172 -7.72 -11.43 8.31
CA ASP A 172 -7.94 -12.87 8.47
C ASP A 172 -9.34 -13.17 9.03
N MET A 173 -10.35 -12.53 8.46
CA MET A 173 -11.75 -12.70 8.87
C MET A 173 -12.65 -12.92 7.67
N GLY A 174 -13.67 -13.76 7.87
CA GLY A 174 -14.71 -14.02 6.88
C GLY A 174 -15.59 -12.81 6.64
N HIS A 175 -16.19 -12.75 5.46
CA HIS A 175 -17.24 -11.78 5.15
C HIS A 175 -18.55 -12.52 4.82
N THR A 176 -19.63 -11.77 4.69
CA THR A 176 -21.00 -12.29 4.70
C THR A 176 -21.32 -13.16 3.50
N LEU A 177 -20.73 -12.88 2.33
CA LEU A 177 -20.96 -13.68 1.11
C LEU A 177 -20.27 -15.04 1.18
N THR A 178 -19.07 -15.10 1.77
CA THR A 178 -18.31 -16.34 1.91
C THR A 178 -17.59 -16.33 3.27
N ALA A 179 -17.88 -17.30 4.13
CA ALA A 179 -17.24 -17.42 5.44
C ALA A 179 -15.69 -17.46 5.35
N ASN A 180 -15.17 -17.95 4.23
CA ASN A 180 -13.74 -18.01 3.95
C ASN A 180 -13.19 -16.81 3.18
N GLY A 181 -14.04 -15.89 2.72
CA GLY A 181 -13.60 -14.69 2.03
C GLY A 181 -12.74 -13.78 2.91
N VAL A 182 -12.01 -12.87 2.27
CA VAL A 182 -11.17 -11.87 2.95
C VAL A 182 -11.97 -10.59 3.15
N LYS A 183 -12.19 -10.21 4.41
CA LYS A 183 -12.79 -8.94 4.79
C LYS A 183 -11.75 -7.82 4.79
N MET A 184 -12.14 -6.60 4.41
CA MET A 184 -11.37 -5.38 4.71
C MET A 184 -11.77 -4.88 6.10
N ILE A 185 -10.79 -4.64 6.97
CA ILE A 185 -11.02 -4.28 8.38
C ILE A 185 -10.27 -3.00 8.76
N GLN A 186 -10.84 -2.22 9.66
CA GLN A 186 -10.13 -1.16 10.39
C GLN A 186 -9.61 -1.74 11.70
N PRO A 187 -8.32 -2.01 11.83
CA PRO A 187 -7.77 -2.48 13.09
C PRO A 187 -7.88 -1.37 14.14
N GLU A 188 -8.42 -1.69 15.31
CA GLU A 188 -8.56 -0.74 16.43
C GLU A 188 -7.22 -0.14 16.86
N ASN A 189 -6.11 -0.87 16.66
CA ASN A 189 -4.74 -0.44 16.91
C ASN A 189 -3.80 -1.02 15.84
N PRO A 190 -2.70 -0.33 15.46
CA PRO A 190 -1.74 -0.82 14.46
C PRO A 190 -1.17 -2.22 14.75
N GLY A 191 -1.03 -2.61 16.03
CA GLY A 191 -0.57 -3.94 16.43
C GLY A 191 -1.53 -5.09 16.07
N LYS A 192 -2.76 -4.79 15.61
CA LYS A 192 -3.76 -5.77 15.14
C LYS A 192 -3.80 -5.88 13.61
N ILE A 193 -2.89 -5.24 12.89
CA ILE A 193 -2.77 -5.38 11.44
C ILE A 193 -2.38 -6.82 11.08
N VAL A 194 -3.07 -7.38 10.10
CA VAL A 194 -2.73 -8.69 9.54
C VAL A 194 -1.61 -8.53 8.54
N TYR A 195 -0.57 -9.35 8.71
CA TYR A 195 0.60 -9.38 7.84
C TYR A 195 0.65 -10.73 7.14
N PHE A 196 0.59 -10.70 5.81
CA PHE A 196 0.70 -11.87 4.96
C PHE A 196 2.16 -12.16 4.66
N GLU A 197 2.58 -13.41 4.81
CA GLU A 197 3.85 -13.87 4.24
C GLU A 197 3.72 -13.92 2.72
N ARG A 198 4.80 -13.59 2.02
CA ARG A 198 4.87 -13.69 0.57
C ARG A 198 5.98 -14.66 0.17
N HIS A 199 5.59 -15.62 -0.65
CA HIS A 199 6.44 -16.68 -1.20
C HIS A 199 6.55 -16.53 -2.72
#